data_AF-X1HJW1-F1
#
_entry.id   AF-X1HJW1-F1
#
_cell.length_a   1.000
_cell.length_b   1.000
_cell.length_c   1.000
_cell.angle_alpha   90.00
_cell.angle_beta   90.00
_cell.angle_gamma   90.00
#
_symmetry.space_group_name_H-M   'P 1'
#
loop_
_entity.id
_entity.type
_entity.pdbx_description
1 polymer ?
#
loop_
_entity_poly.entity_id
_entity_poly.type
_entity_poly.pdbx_seq_one_letter_code
_entity_poly.pdbx_strand_id
1 'polypeptide(L)'
;GLDLPEVALVAILDADKEGFLRSRRSLIQLMGRASRNVHGSVILYADNLTDSMKTAITENNRRRRIQQDYNTKHNIKPTTIRKEVKSIVEHLMQITPKEEEKIEVPKDLTKEDLLYVIEDLTSQMAEAAGKLDFETAALYRDKVRELEKLVESR
;
A
#
# COMPACT_ATOMS: atom_id res chain seq x y z
N GLY A 1 -6.85 -9.03 -1.20
CA GLY A 1 -5.43 -9.26 -1.54
C GLY A 1 -4.72 -7.94 -1.38
N LEU A 2 -3.56 -7.91 -0.72
CA LEU A 2 -2.81 -6.67 -0.49
C LEU A 2 -2.48 -6.02 -1.85
N ASP A 3 -3.10 -4.89 -2.13
CA ASP A 3 -3.02 -4.17 -3.40
C ASP A 3 -2.51 -2.75 -3.12
N LEU A 4 -1.21 -2.63 -2.82
CA LEU A 4 -0.54 -1.39 -2.42
C LEU A 4 0.35 -0.90 -3.56
N PRO A 5 -0.07 0.13 -4.33
CA PRO A 5 0.75 0.74 -5.39
C PRO A 5 2.07 1.34 -4.89
N GLU A 6 2.17 1.64 -3.60
CA GLU A 6 3.32 2.27 -2.95
C GLU A 6 4.48 1.30 -2.75
N VAL A 7 4.21 -0.01 -2.73
CA VAL A 7 5.23 -1.04 -2.49
C VAL A 7 6.12 -1.20 -3.72
N ALA A 8 7.34 -0.67 -3.64
CA ALA A 8 8.35 -0.79 -4.70
C ALA A 8 9.28 -2.02 -4.52
N LEU A 9 9.37 -2.58 -3.31
CA LEU A 9 10.27 -3.70 -3.02
C LEU A 9 9.58 -4.75 -2.14
N VAL A 10 9.71 -6.01 -2.53
CA VAL A 10 9.35 -7.17 -1.71
C VAL A 10 10.62 -7.98 -1.43
N ALA A 11 10.97 -8.16 -0.17
CA ALA A 11 12.06 -9.03 0.24
C ALA A 11 11.49 -10.34 0.82
N ILE A 12 11.93 -11.47 0.29
CA ILE A 12 11.55 -12.81 0.77
C ILE A 12 12.78 -13.44 1.40
N LEU A 13 12.78 -13.49 2.73
CA LEU A 13 13.79 -14.17 3.53
C LEU A 13 13.58 -15.69 3.48
N ASP A 14 14.66 -16.45 3.60
CA ASP A 14 14.62 -17.92 3.61
C ASP A 14 13.84 -18.47 2.40
N ALA A 15 14.15 -17.97 1.20
CA ALA A 15 13.40 -18.29 -0.01
C ALA A 15 13.59 -19.75 -0.46
N ASP A 16 14.67 -20.41 -0.05
CA ASP A 16 14.98 -21.81 -0.33
C ASP A 16 14.41 -22.81 0.68
N LYS A 17 13.78 -22.35 1.76
CA LYS A 17 13.12 -23.24 2.74
C LYS A 17 11.79 -23.73 2.18
N GLU A 18 11.86 -24.79 1.38
CA GLU A 18 10.67 -25.39 0.77
C GLU A 18 9.61 -25.78 1.81
N GLY A 19 8.35 -25.71 1.39
CA GLY A 19 7.19 -25.89 2.24
C GLY A 19 6.02 -25.04 1.74
N PHE A 20 4.94 -24.96 2.52
CA PHE A 20 3.75 -24.22 2.12
C PHE A 20 4.04 -22.75 1.76
N LEU A 21 4.84 -22.06 2.58
CA LEU A 21 5.14 -20.62 2.42
C LEU A 21 6.15 -20.31 1.29
N ARG A 22 6.89 -21.30 0.80
CA ARG A 22 7.88 -21.16 -0.28
C ARG A 22 7.60 -22.06 -1.48
N SER A 23 6.41 -22.61 -1.55
CA SER A 23 5.94 -23.30 -2.75
C SER A 23 5.92 -22.35 -3.94
N ARG A 24 6.01 -22.90 -5.16
CA ARG A 24 5.85 -22.16 -6.42
C ARG A 24 4.68 -21.17 -6.39
N ARG A 25 3.50 -21.58 -5.89
CA ARG A 25 2.30 -20.74 -5.85
C ARG A 25 2.48 -19.56 -4.91
N SER A 26 3.01 -19.82 -3.71
CA SER A 26 3.25 -18.80 -2.68
C SER A 26 4.28 -17.77 -3.15
N LEU A 27 5.39 -18.22 -3.77
CA LEU A 27 6.42 -17.33 -4.30
C LEU A 27 5.87 -16.42 -5.41
N ILE A 28 5.05 -16.95 -6.32
CA ILE A 28 4.39 -16.14 -7.37
C ILE A 28 3.46 -15.09 -6.74
N GLN A 29 2.68 -15.46 -5.73
CA GLN A 29 1.78 -14.53 -5.04
C GLN A 29 2.53 -13.43 -4.28
N LEU A 30 3.62 -13.79 -3.57
CA LEU A 30 4.47 -12.83 -2.87
C LEU A 30 5.14 -11.86 -3.85
N MET A 31 5.74 -12.38 -4.93
CA MET A 31 6.31 -11.54 -5.99
C MET A 31 5.27 -10.61 -6.63
N GLY A 32 4.03 -11.09 -6.77
CA GLY A 32 2.92 -10.33 -7.33
C GLY A 32 2.60 -9.05 -6.55
N ARG A 33 2.95 -8.98 -5.26
CA ARG A 33 2.73 -7.78 -4.43
C ARG A 33 3.50 -6.56 -4.95
N ALA A 34 4.68 -6.78 -5.55
CA ALA A 34 5.49 -5.70 -6.14
C ALA A 34 4.99 -5.26 -7.53
N SER A 35 4.05 -5.99 -8.15
CA SER A 35 3.66 -5.76 -9.55
C SER A 35 2.81 -4.51 -9.79
N ARG A 36 2.40 -3.82 -8.71
CA ARG A 36 1.57 -2.61 -8.78
C ARG A 36 2.38 -1.32 -8.92
N ASN A 37 3.69 -1.39 -8.75
CA ASN A 37 4.60 -0.26 -8.84
C ASN A 37 5.52 -0.41 -10.06
N VAL A 38 5.77 0.68 -10.80
CA VAL A 38 6.69 0.67 -11.96
C VAL A 38 8.13 0.37 -11.59
N HIS A 39 8.53 0.68 -10.36
CA HIS A 39 9.83 0.33 -9.78
C HIS A 39 9.77 -0.96 -8.95
N GLY A 40 8.68 -1.72 -9.08
CA GLY A 40 8.47 -3.00 -8.43
C GLY A 40 9.63 -3.98 -8.63
N SER A 41 10.23 -4.38 -7.53
CA SER A 41 11.35 -5.30 -7.48
C SER A 41 11.16 -6.34 -6.38
N VAL A 42 11.78 -7.52 -6.56
CA VAL A 42 11.73 -8.60 -5.58
C VAL A 42 13.13 -9.13 -5.34
N ILE A 43 13.49 -9.28 -4.07
CA ILE A 43 14.75 -9.89 -3.63
C ILE A 43 14.42 -11.20 -2.90
N LEU A 44 15.00 -12.30 -3.36
CA LEU A 44 14.90 -13.61 -2.74
C LEU A 44 16.24 -13.88 -2.03
N TYR A 45 16.25 -13.91 -0.70
CA TYR A 45 17.42 -14.31 0.07
C TYR A 45 17.40 -15.81 0.25
N ALA A 46 18.41 -16.50 -0.28
CA ALA A 46 18.47 -17.95 -0.29
C ALA A 46 19.93 -18.40 -0.43
N ASP A 47 20.27 -19.55 0.14
CA ASP A 47 21.57 -20.17 -0.07
C ASP A 47 21.57 -21.00 -1.37
N ASN A 48 20.42 -21.61 -1.70
CA ASN A 48 20.28 -22.48 -2.86
C ASN A 48 19.11 -22.08 -3.77
N LEU A 49 19.21 -22.38 -5.07
CA LEU A 49 18.11 -22.20 -6.01
C LEU A 49 17.24 -23.47 -6.05
N THR A 50 16.07 -23.44 -5.40
CA THR A 50 15.12 -24.56 -5.42
C THR A 50 14.30 -24.63 -6.71
N ASP A 51 13.67 -25.78 -6.98
CA ASP A 51 12.79 -25.94 -8.14
C ASP A 51 11.55 -25.04 -8.07
N SER A 52 11.01 -24.84 -6.85
CA SER A 52 9.92 -23.90 -6.60
C SER A 52 10.32 -22.47 -6.99
N MET A 53 11.51 -22.02 -6.59
CA MET A 53 12.06 -20.71 -6.95
C MET A 53 12.30 -20.60 -8.45
N LYS A 54 12.99 -21.57 -9.05
CA LYS A 54 13.31 -21.58 -10.48
C LYS A 54 12.05 -21.48 -11.33
N THR A 55 11.02 -22.26 -11.01
CA THR A 55 9.75 -22.25 -11.74
C THR A 55 9.00 -20.93 -11.55
N ALA A 56 9.02 -20.38 -10.33
CA ALA A 56 8.35 -19.10 -10.03
C ALA A 56 9.03 -17.92 -10.74
N ILE A 57 10.37 -17.85 -10.72
CA ILE A 57 11.18 -16.83 -11.41
C ILE A 57 10.97 -16.94 -12.93
N THR A 58 11.02 -18.15 -13.48
CA THR A 58 10.82 -18.38 -14.92
C THR A 58 9.44 -17.90 -15.38
N GLU A 59 8.40 -18.21 -14.63
CA GLU A 59 7.04 -17.76 -14.96
C GLU A 59 6.89 -16.23 -14.84
N ASN A 60 7.51 -15.60 -13.84
CA ASN A 60 7.50 -14.15 -13.70
C ASN A 60 8.21 -13.46 -14.88
N ASN A 61 9.41 -13.93 -15.24
CA ASN A 61 10.18 -13.42 -16.37
C ASN A 61 9.44 -13.61 -17.71
N ARG A 62 8.79 -14.77 -17.90
CA ARG A 62 7.96 -15.04 -19.09
C ARG A 62 6.82 -14.02 -19.22
N ARG A 63 6.10 -13.74 -18.13
CA ARG A 63 5.02 -12.75 -18.11
C ARG A 63 5.53 -11.34 -18.38
N ARG A 64 6.63 -10.95 -17.73
CA ARG A 64 7.26 -9.63 -17.91
C ARG A 64 7.66 -9.40 -19.37
N ARG A 65 8.25 -10.41 -20.02
CA ARG A 65 8.61 -10.34 -21.44
C ARG A 65 7.40 -10.10 -22.34
N ILE A 66 6.32 -10.86 -22.15
CA ILE A 66 5.07 -10.68 -22.92
C ILE A 66 4.51 -9.27 -22.73
N GLN A 67 4.53 -8.76 -21.50
CA GLN A 67 4.06 -7.41 -21.18
C GLN A 67 4.94 -6.33 -21.83
N GLN A 68 6.26 -6.49 -21.80
CA GLN A 68 7.20 -5.57 -22.44
C GLN A 68 7.03 -5.54 -23.97
N ASP A 69 6.88 -6.72 -24.59
CA ASP A 69 6.64 -6.85 -26.02
C ASP A 69 5.32 -6.17 -26.42
N TYR A 70 4.26 -6.39 -25.62
CA TYR A 70 2.97 -5.73 -25.82
C TYR A 70 3.08 -4.21 -25.68
N ASN A 71 3.70 -3.72 -24.60
CA ASN A 71 3.87 -2.30 -24.36
C ASN A 71 4.66 -1.62 -25.48
N THR A 72 5.70 -2.26 -25.99
CA THR A 72 6.51 -1.75 -27.10
C THR A 72 5.70 -1.67 -28.39
N LYS A 73 4.92 -2.72 -28.71
CA LYS A 73 4.07 -2.75 -29.91
C LYS A 73 2.96 -1.70 -29.87
N HIS A 74 2.46 -1.37 -28.68
CA HIS A 74 1.33 -0.45 -28.49
C HIS A 74 1.74 0.94 -27.96
N ASN A 75 3.04 1.24 -27.87
CA ASN A 75 3.56 2.50 -27.30
C ASN A 75 3.02 2.83 -25.90
N ILE A 76 2.81 1.83 -25.05
CA ILE A 76 2.31 1.99 -23.69
C ILE A 76 3.49 2.27 -22.75
N LYS A 77 3.43 3.38 -22.00
CA LYS A 77 4.37 3.68 -20.91
C LYS A 77 3.83 3.14 -19.58
N PRO A 78 4.52 2.18 -18.92
CA PRO A 78 4.14 1.73 -17.60
C PRO A 78 4.06 2.90 -16.62
N THR A 79 2.92 3.02 -15.93
CA THR A 79 2.70 4.09 -14.96
C THR A 79 2.03 3.49 -13.72
N THR A 80 2.51 3.82 -12.52
CA THR A 80 1.92 3.35 -11.26
C THR A 80 0.53 3.98 -11.12
N ILE A 81 -0.48 3.16 -10.87
CA ILE A 81 -1.83 3.65 -10.59
C ILE A 81 -1.78 4.34 -9.23
N ARG A 82 -2.01 5.66 -9.22
CA ARG A 82 -2.24 6.40 -7.97
C ARG A 82 -3.71 6.22 -7.61
N LYS A 83 -4.00 5.33 -6.66
CA LYS A 83 -5.34 5.28 -6.05
C LYS A 83 -5.48 6.55 -5.19
N GLU A 84 -6.60 7.23 -5.34
CA GLU A 84 -6.91 8.49 -4.68
C GLU A 84 -7.12 8.30 -3.17
N VAL A 85 -6.06 8.04 -2.40
CA VAL A 85 -6.16 8.19 -0.93
C VAL A 85 -6.39 9.66 -0.57
N LYS A 86 -5.95 10.58 -1.45
CA LYS A 86 -6.34 12.00 -1.42
C LYS A 86 -7.84 12.22 -1.39
N SER A 87 -8.65 11.41 -2.10
CA SER A 87 -10.10 11.57 -2.12
C SER A 87 -10.72 11.29 -0.76
N ILE A 88 -10.21 10.31 0.00
CA ILE A 88 -10.71 9.99 1.35
C ILE A 88 -10.37 11.11 2.33
N VAL A 89 -9.12 11.60 2.31
CA VAL A 89 -8.68 12.71 3.16
C VAL A 89 -9.41 14.00 2.78
N GLU A 90 -9.57 14.30 1.49
CA GLU A 90 -10.35 15.44 1.00
C GLU A 90 -11.83 15.30 1.34
N HIS A 91 -12.45 14.11 1.30
CA HIS A 91 -13.83 13.91 1.76
C HIS A 91 -13.96 14.14 3.28
N LEU A 92 -13.00 13.66 4.07
CA LEU A 92 -12.95 13.88 5.52
C LEU A 92 -12.57 15.32 5.91
N MET A 93 -11.90 16.06 5.03
CA MET A 93 -11.52 17.46 5.22
C MET A 93 -12.54 18.45 4.64
N GLN A 94 -13.38 18.04 3.69
CA GLN A 94 -14.54 18.82 3.23
C GLN A 94 -15.60 19.00 4.32
N ILE A 95 -15.49 18.26 5.42
CA ILE A 95 -16.17 18.55 6.69
C ILE A 95 -15.40 19.70 7.38
N THR A 96 -15.71 20.93 7.00
CA THR A 96 -15.34 22.15 7.72
C THR A 96 -16.60 22.94 8.09
N PRO A 97 -16.49 23.92 8.98
CA PRO A 97 -16.55 23.82 10.43
C PRO A 97 -17.96 24.20 10.90
N LYS A 98 -18.87 23.24 11.02
CA LYS A 98 -20.15 23.46 11.68
C LYS A 98 -20.47 22.25 12.52
N GLU A 99 -20.45 22.50 13.83
CA GLU A 99 -21.25 21.85 14.87
C GLU A 99 -21.48 20.34 14.72
N GLU A 100 -20.81 19.56 15.58
CA GLU A 100 -21.30 18.29 16.14
C GLU A 100 -21.71 17.14 15.20
N GLU A 101 -21.37 17.16 13.92
CA GLU A 101 -21.61 15.99 13.06
C GLU A 101 -20.46 14.97 13.19
N LYS A 102 -20.79 13.85 13.85
CA LYS A 102 -19.98 12.62 13.91
C LYS A 102 -19.36 12.35 12.55
N ILE A 103 -18.07 12.03 12.49
CA ILE A 103 -17.43 11.63 11.24
C ILE A 103 -18.15 10.38 10.73
N GLU A 104 -18.99 10.54 9.69
CA GLU A 104 -19.59 9.41 8.99
C GLU A 104 -18.50 8.73 8.16
N VAL A 105 -17.76 7.84 8.81
CA VAL A 105 -16.78 7.01 8.11
C VAL A 105 -17.54 6.02 7.21
N PRO A 106 -17.26 6.00 5.89
CA PRO A 106 -17.84 5.01 4.99
C PRO A 106 -17.63 3.60 5.53
N LYS A 107 -18.69 2.78 5.53
CA LYS A 107 -18.65 1.39 6.04
C LYS A 107 -17.61 0.51 5.33
N ASP A 108 -17.13 0.94 4.18
CA ASP A 108 -16.22 0.18 3.31
C ASP A 108 -14.71 0.36 3.63
N LEU A 109 -14.33 1.22 4.58
CA LEU A 109 -12.92 1.34 4.99
C LEU A 109 -12.46 0.13 5.79
N THR A 110 -11.30 -0.46 5.45
CA THR A 110 -10.69 -1.54 6.24
C THR A 110 -9.88 -0.96 7.42
N LYS A 111 -9.52 -1.81 8.41
CA LYS A 111 -8.63 -1.40 9.52
C LYS A 111 -7.27 -0.88 9.02
N GLU A 112 -6.78 -1.45 7.92
CA GLU A 112 -5.51 -1.05 7.31
C GLU A 112 -5.62 0.34 6.67
N ASP A 113 -6.73 0.65 6.01
CA ASP A 113 -6.97 1.99 5.43
C ASP A 113 -7.09 3.06 6.53
N LEU A 114 -7.72 2.74 7.66
CA LEU A 114 -7.83 3.65 8.81
C LEU A 114 -6.47 3.97 9.44
N LEU A 115 -5.60 2.96 9.59
CA LEU A 115 -4.24 3.15 10.10
C LEU A 115 -3.42 4.07 9.20
N TYR A 116 -3.56 3.95 7.88
CA TYR A 116 -2.89 4.82 6.93
C TYR A 116 -3.37 6.28 7.03
N VAL A 117 -4.69 6.49 7.16
CA VAL A 117 -5.26 7.84 7.34
C VAL A 117 -4.80 8.47 8.67
N ILE A 118 -4.69 7.67 9.74
CA ILE A 118 -4.14 8.13 11.02
C ILE A 118 -2.69 8.58 10.87
N GLU A 119 -1.87 7.80 10.15
CA GLU A 119 -0.46 8.14 9.91
C GLU A 119 -0.33 9.46 9.13
N ASP A 120 -1.12 9.64 8.07
CA ASP A 120 -1.11 10.86 7.26
C ASP A 120 -1.57 12.10 8.06
N LEU A 121 -2.67 12.00 8.81
CA LEU A 121 -3.14 13.09 9.68
C LEU A 121 -2.14 13.43 10.79
N THR A 122 -1.43 12.44 11.32
CA THR A 122 -0.38 12.66 12.33
C THR A 122 0.80 13.41 11.73
N SER A 123 1.17 13.11 10.48
CA SER A 123 2.19 13.87 9.74
C SER A 123 1.75 15.33 9.50
N GLN A 124 0.50 15.55 9.07
CA GLN A 124 -0.04 16.90 8.85
C GLN A 124 -0.14 17.71 10.15
N MET A 125 -0.48 17.06 11.27
CA MET A 125 -0.46 17.65 12.61
C MET A 125 0.94 18.13 13.00
N ALA A 126 1.97 17.30 12.76
CA ALA A 126 3.35 17.67 13.05
C ALA A 126 3.84 18.83 12.17
N GLU A 127 3.44 18.87 10.90
CA GLU A 127 3.76 19.97 9.99
C GLU A 127 3.09 21.30 10.43
N ALA A 128 1.81 21.25 10.79
CA ALA A 128 1.07 22.42 11.29
C ALA A 128 1.68 22.95 12.60
N ALA A 129 2.03 22.05 13.53
CA ALA A 129 2.71 22.42 14.78
C ALA A 129 4.09 23.05 14.50
N GLY A 130 4.86 22.53 13.53
CA GLY A 130 6.13 23.10 13.10
C GLY A 130 6.00 24.49 12.48
N LYS A 131 4.85 24.81 11.89
CA LYS A 131 4.50 26.14 11.35
C LYS A 131 3.88 27.08 12.41
N LEU A 132 3.82 26.66 13.68
CA LEU A 132 3.15 27.37 14.78
C LEU A 132 1.64 27.58 14.56
N ASP A 133 1.02 26.79 13.68
CA ASP A 133 -0.42 26.77 13.46
C ASP A 133 -1.07 25.74 14.41
N PHE A 134 -1.27 26.17 15.65
CA PHE A 134 -1.80 25.31 16.72
C PHE A 134 -3.29 25.00 16.57
N GLU A 135 -4.06 25.86 15.91
CA GLU A 135 -5.49 25.64 15.68
C GLU A 135 -5.70 24.46 14.72
N THR A 136 -4.99 24.47 13.59
CA THR A 136 -5.04 23.39 12.62
C THR A 136 -4.45 22.09 13.19
N ALA A 137 -3.36 22.18 13.96
CA ALA A 137 -2.79 21.01 14.65
C ALA A 137 -3.77 20.39 15.67
N ALA A 138 -4.51 21.22 16.42
CA ALA A 138 -5.53 20.72 17.35
C ALA A 138 -6.67 20.01 16.62
N LEU A 139 -7.10 20.52 15.47
CA LEU A 139 -8.12 19.89 14.63
C LEU A 139 -7.67 18.51 14.14
N TYR A 140 -6.43 18.39 13.65
CA TYR A 140 -5.90 17.09 13.22
C TYR A 140 -5.76 16.11 14.38
N ARG A 141 -5.33 16.56 15.56
CA ARG A 141 -5.27 15.74 16.78
C ARG A 141 -6.64 15.15 17.12
N ASP A 142 -7.67 15.96 17.07
CA ASP A 142 -9.02 15.55 17.47
C ASP A 142 -9.61 14.55 16.45
N LYS A 143 -9.34 14.74 15.15
CA LYS A 143 -9.68 13.77 14.09
C LYS A 143 -8.95 12.44 14.25
N VAL A 144 -7.64 12.47 14.57
CA VAL A 144 -6.85 11.25 14.83
C VAL A 144 -7.45 10.45 15.99
N ARG A 145 -7.79 11.11 17.10
CA ARG A 145 -8.41 10.44 18.26
C ARG A 145 -9.76 9.79 17.92
N GLU A 146 -10.54 10.39 17.04
CA GLU A 146 -11.82 9.81 16.61
C GLU A 146 -11.58 8.56 15.76
N LEU A 147 -10.64 8.60 14.81
CA LEU A 147 -10.28 7.46 13.98
C LEU A 147 -9.66 6.31 14.81
N GLU A 148 -8.83 6.61 15.81
CA GLU A 148 -8.27 5.61 16.74
C GLU A 148 -9.38 4.85 17.49
N LYS A 149 -10.39 5.57 18.00
CA LYS A 149 -11.56 4.94 18.64
C LYS A 149 -12.34 4.05 17.67
N LEU A 150 -12.48 4.48 16.42
CA LEU A 150 -13.14 3.69 15.37
C LEU A 150 -12.38 2.41 15.05
N VAL A 151 -11.04 2.46 15.02
CA VAL A 151 -10.18 1.27 14.86
C VAL A 151 -10.33 0.31 16.03
N GLU A 152 -10.38 0.82 17.26
CA GLU A 152 -10.53 0.01 18.48
C GLU A 152 -11.94 -0.61 18.63
N SER A 153 -12.96 0.07 18.09
CA SER A 153 -14.34 -0.42 18.10
C SER A 153 -14.66 -1.51 17.06
N ARG A 154 -13.76 -1.73 16.09
CA ARG A 154 -13.88 -2.74 15.02
C ARG A 154 -12.97 -3.93 15.28
#